data_AF-A0A1H3GKU3-F1
#
_entry.id   AF-A0A1H3GKU3-F1
#
_cell.length_a   1.000
_cell.length_b   1.000
_cell.length_c   1.000
_cell.angle_alpha   90.00
_cell.angle_beta   90.00
_cell.angle_gamma   90.00
#
_symmetry.space_group_name_H-M   'P 1'
#
loop_
_entity.id
_entity.type
_entity.pdbx_description
1 polymer ?
#
loop_
_entity_poly.entity_id
_entity_poly.type
_entity_poly.pdbx_seq_one_letter_code
_entity_poly.pdbx_strand_id
1 'polypeptide(L)' 'MKDDQEQVILSMHVRGLDGLCVGCRAWWSMLTPYPCWQVEWATSQQARTITARFLAGVR' A
#
# COMPACT_ATOMS: atom_id res chain seq x y z
N MET A 1 -12.29 -3.55 -8.24
CA MET A 1 -12.41 -2.11 -7.90
C MET A 1 -11.62 -1.72 -6.66
N LYS A 2 -11.80 -2.37 -5.50
CA LYS A 2 -11.02 -2.07 -4.28
C LYS A 2 -9.59 -2.65 -4.33
N ASP A 3 -9.47 -3.91 -4.72
CA ASP A 3 -8.17 -4.58 -4.92
C ASP A 3 -7.30 -3.82 -5.96
N ASP A 4 -7.93 -3.22 -6.96
CA ASP A 4 -7.24 -2.43 -8.00
C ASP A 4 -6.60 -1.16 -7.41
N GLN A 5 -7.24 -0.51 -6.46
CA GLN A 5 -6.69 0.69 -5.80
C GLN A 5 -5.49 0.34 -4.91
N GLU A 6 -5.57 -0.77 -4.16
CA GLU A 6 -4.45 -1.26 -3.35
C GLU A 6 -3.24 -1.57 -4.23
N GLN A 7 -3.46 -2.25 -5.37
CA GLN A 7 -2.40 -2.57 -6.34
C GLN A 7 -1.79 -1.32 -6.97
N VAL A 8 -2.62 -0.36 -7.39
CA VAL A 8 -2.12 0.92 -7.92
C VAL A 8 -1.28 1.64 -6.86
N ILE A 9 -1.74 1.72 -5.62
CA ILE A 9 -0.98 2.35 -4.54
C ILE A 9 0.36 1.65 -4.33
N LEU A 10 0.39 0.32 -4.22
CA LEU A 10 1.63 -0.42 -3.97
C LEU A 10 2.60 -0.35 -5.16
N SER A 11 2.10 -0.23 -6.38
CA SER A 11 2.95 -0.10 -7.58
C SER A 11 3.56 1.29 -7.73
N MET A 12 2.87 2.36 -7.30
CA MET A 12 3.33 3.74 -7.48
C MET A 12 4.07 4.28 -6.26
N HIS A 13 3.71 3.85 -5.05
CA HIS A 13 4.32 4.29 -3.80
C HIS A 13 5.43 3.32 -3.39
N VAL A 14 6.57 3.37 -4.07
CA VAL A 14 7.73 2.49 -3.81
C VAL A 14 8.85 3.19 -3.01
N ARG A 15 9.73 2.40 -2.40
CA ARG A 15 10.93 2.90 -1.69
C ARG A 15 11.95 3.44 -2.68
N GLY A 16 12.28 4.72 -2.57
CA GLY A 16 13.41 5.34 -3.26
C GLY A 16 14.75 5.01 -2.62
N LEU A 17 15.86 5.28 -3.32
CA LEU A 17 17.24 5.06 -2.82
C LEU A 17 17.55 5.89 -1.57
N ASP A 18 16.86 7.00 -1.39
CA ASP A 18 16.92 7.90 -0.23
C ASP A 18 16.02 7.45 0.94
N GLY A 19 15.35 6.31 0.81
CA GLY A 19 14.42 5.81 1.81
C GLY A 19 13.07 6.55 1.82
N LEU A 20 12.85 7.50 0.92
CA LEU A 20 11.59 8.23 0.78
C LEU A 20 10.63 7.52 -0.17
N CYS A 21 9.34 7.83 -0.05
CA CYS A 21 8.31 7.31 -0.94
C CYS A 21 8.33 8.06 -2.28
N VAL A 22 8.55 7.33 -3.37
CA VAL A 22 8.60 7.88 -4.74
C VAL A 22 7.25 8.48 -5.15
N GLY A 23 6.14 7.78 -4.88
CA GLY A 23 4.79 8.25 -5.23
C GLY A 23 4.41 9.55 -4.55
N CYS A 24 4.67 9.68 -3.24
CA CYS A 24 4.38 10.91 -2.49
C CYS A 24 5.16 12.11 -3.03
N ARG A 25 6.42 11.90 -3.44
CA ARG A 25 7.22 12.95 -4.07
C ARG A 25 6.73 13.29 -5.47
N ALA A 26 6.40 12.29 -6.28
CA ALA A 26 6.01 12.50 -7.68
C ALA A 26 4.67 13.23 -7.83
N TRP A 27 3.70 12.97 -6.94
CA TRP A 27 2.34 13.49 -7.08
C TRP A 27 2.07 14.74 -6.26
N TRP A 28 2.73 14.86 -5.11
CA TRP A 28 2.44 15.96 -4.17
C TRP A 28 3.68 16.71 -3.73
N SER A 29 4.86 16.39 -4.28
CA SER A 29 6.13 16.99 -3.88
C SER A 29 6.42 16.87 -2.38
N MET A 30 5.91 15.80 -1.73
CA MET A 30 6.12 15.54 -0.31
C MET A 30 7.31 14.60 -0.09
N LEU A 31 8.19 14.96 0.85
CA LEU A 31 9.30 14.11 1.31
C LEU A 31 8.86 13.25 2.49
N THR A 32 8.15 12.16 2.19
CA THR A 32 7.65 11.22 3.19
C THR A 32 8.53 9.98 3.25
N PRO A 33 8.96 9.50 4.44
CA PRO A 33 9.65 8.21 4.55
C PRO A 33 8.82 7.06 3.97
N TYR A 34 9.49 6.05 3.41
CA TYR A 34 8.85 4.79 3.06
C TYR A 34 8.94 3.79 4.24
N PRO A 35 7.82 3.13 4.61
CA PRO A 35 6.50 3.20 3.97
C PRO A 35 5.74 4.49 4.31
N CYS A 36 4.99 5.02 3.35
CA CYS A 36 4.05 6.13 3.59
C CYS A 36 2.67 5.58 4.01
N TRP A 37 1.82 6.45 4.57
CA TRP A 37 0.50 6.03 5.09
C TRP A 37 -0.38 5.30 4.07
N GLN A 38 -0.28 5.61 2.77
CA GLN A 38 -1.01 4.89 1.73
C GLN A 38 -0.53 3.45 1.54
N VAL A 39 0.79 3.22 1.61
CA VAL A 39 1.37 1.86 1.56
C VAL A 39 0.93 1.07 2.78
N GLU A 40 0.94 1.70 3.96
CA GLU A 40 0.44 1.07 5.19
C GLU A 40 -1.05 0.73 5.10
N TRP A 41 -1.87 1.64 4.55
CA TRP A 41 -3.29 1.39 4.30
C TRP A 41 -3.51 0.23 3.34
N ALA A 42 -2.84 0.23 2.18
CA ALA A 42 -3.00 -0.80 1.16
C ALA A 42 -2.58 -2.17 1.69
N THR A 43 -1.45 -2.22 2.40
CA THR A 43 -0.95 -3.46 3.02
C THR A 43 -1.90 -3.98 4.10
N SER A 44 -2.40 -3.10 4.96
CA SER A 44 -3.39 -3.45 5.99
C SER A 44 -4.68 -4.00 5.38
N GLN A 45 -5.09 -3.46 4.24
CA GLN A 45 -6.29 -3.88 3.57
C GLN A 45 -6.13 -5.25 2.89
N GLN A 46 -4.99 -5.51 2.24
CA GLN A 46 -4.64 -6.84 1.72
C GLN A 46 -4.61 -7.88 2.84
N ALA A 47 -3.98 -7.56 3.97
CA ALA A 47 -3.92 -8.45 5.13
C ALA A 47 -5.33 -8.80 5.64
N ARG A 48 -6.24 -7.81 5.75
CA ARG A 48 -7.65 -8.05 6.12
C ARG A 48 -8.35 -8.96 5.11
N THR A 49 -8.15 -8.75 3.82
CA THR A 49 -8.75 -9.58 2.76
C THR A 49 -8.26 -11.02 2.83
N ILE A 50 -6.96 -11.25 3.03
CA ILE A 50 -6.38 -12.58 3.20
C ILE A 50 -6.94 -13.25 4.46
N THR A 51 -6.97 -12.54 5.59
CA THR A 51 -7.53 -13.05 6.84
C THR A 51 -9.00 -13.44 6.68
N ALA A 52 -9.81 -12.61 6.02
CA ALA A 52 -11.23 -12.91 5.78
C ALA A 52 -11.40 -14.17 4.91
N ARG A 53 -10.60 -14.33 3.86
CA ARG A 53 -10.61 -15.54 3.01
C ARG A 53 -10.21 -16.78 3.79
N PHE A 54 -9.17 -16.68 4.61
CA PHE A 54 -8.73 -17.78 5.48
C PHE A 54 -9.85 -18.20 6.44
N LEU A 55 -10.44 -17.26 7.17
CA LEU A 55 -11.51 -17.54 8.12
C LEU A 55 -12.77 -18.09 7.44
N ALA A 56 -13.07 -17.67 6.21
CA ALA A 56 -14.20 -18.22 5.43
C ALA A 56 -13.97 -19.68 5.01
N GLY A 57 -12.73 -20.10 4.78
CA GLY A 57 -12.39 -21.50 4.44
C GLY A 57 -12.23 -22.43 5.64
N VAL A 58 -12.14 -21.88 6.87
CA VAL A 58 -12.16 -22.65 8.13
C VAL A 58 -13.60 -22.99 8.56
N ARG A 59 -14.60 -22.38 7.94
CA ARG A 59 -16.02 -22.60 8.24
C ARG A 59 -16.62 -23.72 7.39
#